data_AF-A0A0J6T4Z7-F1
#
_entry.id   AF-A0A0J6T4Z7-F1
#
_cell.length_a   1.000
_cell.length_b   1.000
_cell.length_c   1.000
_cell.angle_alpha   90.00
_cell.angle_beta   90.00
_cell.angle_gamma   90.00
#
_symmetry.space_group_name_H-M   'P 1'
#
loop_
_entity.id
_entity.type
_entity.pdbx_description
1 polymer ?
#
loop_
_entity_poly.entity_id
_entity_poly.type
_entity_poly.pdbx_seq_one_letter_code
_entity_poly.pdbx_strand_id
1 'polypeptide(L)'
;MLRPPSGIALDDGVKTAAATAGAATLNKLSGKITTEALTTAAGATYTLTVTNSTVAAADIVLASFTNGTNSAGSPHIQRIAPGAGSIVFTLRNSDAAAALNGTLVVSFVVIKN
;
A
#
# COMPACT_ATOMS: atom_id res chain seq x y z
N MET A 1 9.90 -20.03 -29.58
CA MET A 1 10.19 -18.63 -29.18
C MET A 1 9.36 -18.31 -27.94
N LEU A 2 9.99 -17.84 -26.86
CA LEU A 2 9.26 -17.37 -25.68
C LEU A 2 8.60 -16.04 -26.06
N ARG A 3 7.28 -16.01 -26.24
CA ARG A 3 6.58 -14.74 -26.47
C ARG A 3 6.84 -13.86 -25.23
N PRO A 4 7.39 -12.64 -25.38
CA PRO A 4 7.52 -11.74 -24.24
C PRO A 4 6.14 -11.53 -23.59
N PRO A 5 6.07 -11.38 -22.25
CA PRO A 5 4.81 -11.25 -21.54
C PRO A 5 4.00 -10.12 -22.17
N SER A 6 2.78 -10.44 -22.62
CA SER A 6 1.90 -9.51 -23.34
C SER A 6 1.18 -8.58 -22.36
N GLY A 7 1.93 -7.90 -21.48
CA GLY A 7 1.43 -7.04 -20.41
C GLY A 7 2.42 -5.94 -20.02
N ILE A 8 2.04 -5.09 -19.06
CA ILE A 8 2.90 -4.02 -18.55
C ILE A 8 3.92 -4.64 -17.58
N ALA A 9 5.19 -4.68 -17.98
CA ALA A 9 6.29 -5.10 -17.12
C ALA A 9 6.76 -3.91 -16.27
N LEU A 10 6.39 -3.90 -14.98
CA LEU A 10 6.72 -2.82 -14.04
C LEU A 10 7.82 -3.31 -13.10
N ASP A 11 9.09 -3.01 -13.39
CA ASP A 11 10.30 -3.45 -12.65
C ASP A 11 10.48 -4.98 -12.51
N ASP A 12 11.68 -5.41 -12.13
CA ASP A 12 12.02 -6.80 -11.78
C ASP A 12 12.23 -7.00 -10.28
N GLY A 13 12.59 -8.23 -9.88
CA GLY A 13 13.01 -8.58 -8.52
C GLY A 13 11.87 -8.74 -7.50
N VAL A 14 12.24 -8.75 -6.21
CA VAL A 14 11.30 -8.88 -5.09
C VAL A 14 10.49 -7.58 -4.96
N LYS A 15 9.15 -7.73 -4.92
CA LYS A 15 8.17 -6.64 -4.93
C LYS A 15 7.26 -6.64 -3.71
N THR A 16 7.73 -7.26 -2.63
CA THR A 16 6.97 -7.41 -1.39
C THR A 16 7.78 -6.87 -0.23
N ALA A 17 7.14 -6.13 0.67
CA ALA A 17 7.71 -5.75 1.96
C ALA A 17 6.66 -5.84 3.06
N ALA A 18 7.12 -5.94 4.31
CA ALA A 18 6.26 -5.87 5.49
C ALA A 18 6.44 -4.50 6.16
N ALA A 19 5.35 -3.92 6.64
CA ALA A 19 5.38 -2.71 7.43
C ALA A 19 5.70 -3.02 8.89
N THR A 20 6.41 -2.10 9.53
CA THR A 20 6.62 -2.07 10.96
C THR A 20 6.42 -0.64 11.45
N ALA A 21 5.61 -0.48 12.50
CA ALA A 21 5.21 0.82 13.04
C ALA A 21 4.69 1.82 11.97
N GLY A 22 3.90 1.35 11.00
CA GLY A 22 3.35 2.21 9.95
C GLY A 22 4.33 2.59 8.85
N ALA A 23 5.49 1.92 8.75
CA ALA A 23 6.50 2.21 7.75
C ALA A 23 7.02 0.95 7.06
N ALA A 24 7.31 1.05 5.76
CA ALA A 24 7.97 0.01 4.97
C ALA A 24 8.95 0.63 3.97
N THR A 25 9.90 -0.17 3.47
CA THR A 25 10.81 0.25 2.39
C THR A 25 10.65 -0.68 1.21
N LEU A 26 10.31 -0.14 0.04
CA LEU A 26 10.27 -0.88 -1.21
C LEU A 26 10.54 0.06 -2.39
N ASN A 27 11.77 0.03 -2.89
CA ASN A 27 12.23 0.89 -4.00
C ASN A 27 11.87 0.27 -5.36
N LYS A 28 10.57 0.23 -5.70
CA LYS A 28 10.02 -0.36 -6.92
C LYS A 28 8.81 0.43 -7.44
N LEU A 29 8.60 0.47 -8.75
CA LEU A 29 7.45 1.04 -9.44
C LEU A 29 6.16 0.26 -9.20
N SER A 30 6.24 -0.98 -8.72
CA SER A 30 5.07 -1.74 -8.29
C SER A 30 5.41 -2.67 -7.14
N GLY A 31 4.43 -2.93 -6.28
CA GLY A 31 4.63 -3.86 -5.19
C GLY A 31 3.45 -4.03 -4.26
N LYS A 32 3.65 -4.89 -3.27
CA LYS A 32 2.70 -5.20 -2.21
C LYS A 32 3.34 -4.98 -0.85
N ILE A 33 2.66 -4.26 0.01
CA ILE A 33 3.06 -4.03 1.40
C ILE A 33 2.06 -4.71 2.31
N THR A 34 2.52 -5.67 3.11
CA THR A 34 1.71 -6.24 4.18
C THR A 34 1.87 -5.38 5.43
N THR A 35 0.78 -4.85 5.99
CA THR A 35 0.84 -4.05 7.22
C THR A 35 1.21 -4.93 8.42
N GLU A 36 1.60 -4.30 9.52
CA GLU A 36 1.60 -5.01 10.81
C GLU A 36 0.16 -5.37 11.22
N ALA A 37 0.01 -6.15 12.30
CA ALA A 37 -1.30 -6.40 12.87
C ALA A 37 -1.85 -5.10 13.48
N LEU A 38 -2.93 -4.58 12.90
CA LEU A 38 -3.53 -3.32 13.27
C LEU A 38 -4.75 -3.53 14.16
N THR A 39 -4.91 -2.61 15.12
CA THR A 39 -6.14 -2.41 15.91
C THR A 39 -6.67 -1.00 15.67
N THR A 40 -7.25 -0.76 14.48
CA THR A 40 -7.74 0.57 14.10
C THR A 40 -9.20 0.72 14.49
N ALA A 41 -9.50 1.56 15.47
CA ALA A 41 -10.87 1.84 15.92
C ALA A 41 -11.80 2.30 14.79
N ALA A 42 -13.11 2.12 14.97
CA ALA A 42 -14.11 2.66 14.06
C ALA A 42 -13.95 4.18 13.89
N GLY A 43 -13.95 4.65 12.65
CA GLY A 43 -13.73 6.07 12.31
C GLY A 43 -12.27 6.55 12.41
N ALA A 44 -11.33 5.73 12.87
CA ALA A 44 -9.92 6.07 12.97
C ALA A 44 -9.16 5.79 11.67
N THR A 45 -7.98 6.41 11.54
CA THR A 45 -7.11 6.29 10.37
C THR A 45 -5.77 5.68 10.75
N TYR A 46 -5.28 4.79 9.91
CA TYR A 46 -3.92 4.27 9.91
C TYR A 46 -3.14 4.87 8.75
N THR A 47 -1.90 5.26 8.99
CA THR A 47 -1.00 5.81 7.96
C THR A 47 0.14 4.85 7.71
N LEU A 48 0.28 4.42 6.47
CA LEU A 48 1.41 3.65 5.98
C LEU A 48 2.31 4.55 5.13
N THR A 49 3.56 4.70 5.56
CA THR A 49 4.60 5.41 4.80
C THR A 49 5.52 4.40 4.15
N VAL A 50 5.59 4.42 2.82
CA VAL A 50 6.49 3.57 2.05
C VAL A 50 7.65 4.42 1.54
N THR A 51 8.85 4.15 2.02
CA THR A 51 10.08 4.71 1.46
C THR A 51 10.34 4.03 0.12
N ASN A 52 10.41 4.84 -0.94
CA ASN A 52 10.59 4.38 -2.30
C ASN A 52 11.37 5.42 -3.11
N SER A 53 12.68 5.24 -3.28
CA SER A 53 13.55 6.17 -3.98
C SER A 53 13.25 6.35 -5.47
N THR A 54 12.41 5.49 -6.08
CA THR A 54 12.06 5.60 -7.51
C THR A 54 10.89 6.54 -7.77
N VAL A 55 10.17 6.97 -6.73
CA VAL A 55 9.00 7.85 -6.84
C VAL A 55 9.37 9.33 -6.70
N ALA A 56 8.76 10.17 -7.53
CA ALA A 56 8.78 11.62 -7.47
C ALA A 56 7.39 12.14 -7.08
N ALA A 57 7.34 13.36 -6.53
CA ALA A 57 6.07 13.96 -6.08
C ALA A 57 5.05 14.19 -7.22
N ALA A 58 5.51 14.28 -8.47
CA ALA A 58 4.66 14.47 -9.64
C ALA A 58 4.15 13.16 -10.26
N ASP A 59 4.66 12.00 -9.81
CA ASP A 59 4.24 10.71 -10.34
C ASP A 59 2.79 10.40 -9.96
N ILE A 60 2.11 9.62 -10.79
CA ILE A 60 0.77 9.14 -10.52
C ILE A 60 0.89 7.79 -9.78
N VAL A 61 0.25 7.67 -8.62
CA VAL A 61 0.23 6.42 -7.85
C VAL A 61 -1.19 5.87 -7.77
N LEU A 62 -1.38 4.64 -8.22
CA LEU A 62 -2.61 3.89 -8.04
C LEU A 62 -2.38 2.80 -7.00
N ALA A 63 -3.33 2.62 -6.09
CA ALA A 63 -3.27 1.55 -5.11
C ALA A 63 -4.63 0.94 -4.85
N SER A 64 -4.59 -0.32 -4.46
CA SER A 64 -5.70 -1.09 -3.94
C SER A 64 -5.24 -1.82 -2.69
N PHE A 65 -6.17 -2.40 -1.94
CA PHE A 65 -5.81 -3.26 -0.83
C PHE A 65 -6.67 -4.52 -0.86
N THR A 66 -6.18 -5.56 -0.18
CA THR A 66 -6.95 -6.74 0.18
C THR A 66 -6.80 -6.98 1.67
N ASN A 67 -7.76 -7.72 2.23
CA ASN A 67 -7.66 -8.24 3.57
C ASN A 67 -6.43 -9.17 3.69
N GLY A 68 -5.73 -9.08 4.81
CA GLY A 68 -4.69 -10.03 5.20
C GLY A 68 -5.26 -11.02 6.20
N THR A 69 -5.00 -10.80 7.48
CA THR A 69 -5.55 -11.62 8.58
C THR A 69 -6.77 -10.99 9.26
N ASN A 70 -7.15 -9.77 8.86
CA ASN A 70 -8.27 -9.06 9.49
C ASN A 70 -9.60 -9.76 9.24
N SER A 71 -10.43 -9.81 10.29
CA SER A 71 -11.76 -10.46 10.29
C SER A 71 -12.91 -9.49 10.57
N ALA A 72 -12.60 -8.26 10.97
CA ALA A 72 -13.56 -7.20 11.26
C ALA A 72 -13.07 -5.84 10.74
N GLY A 73 -13.97 -4.85 10.78
CA GLY A 73 -13.76 -3.50 10.28
C GLY A 73 -14.02 -3.36 8.77
N SER A 74 -14.19 -2.11 8.34
CA SER A 74 -14.48 -1.73 6.96
C SER A 74 -13.42 -0.72 6.48
N PRO A 75 -12.17 -1.16 6.25
CA PRO A 75 -11.10 -0.28 5.81
C PRO A 75 -11.32 0.19 4.36
N HIS A 76 -10.90 1.41 4.05
CA HIS A 76 -10.72 1.88 2.68
C HIS A 76 -9.50 2.80 2.59
N ILE A 77 -8.95 2.98 1.38
CA ILE A 77 -7.89 3.95 1.11
C ILE A 77 -8.53 5.33 1.02
N GLN A 78 -8.30 6.18 2.02
CA GLN A 78 -8.81 7.54 2.07
C GLN A 78 -7.96 8.51 1.23
N ARG A 79 -6.63 8.31 1.21
CA ARG A 79 -5.70 9.17 0.46
C ARG A 79 -4.44 8.41 0.06
N ILE A 80 -3.92 8.77 -1.11
CA ILE A 80 -2.60 8.37 -1.61
C ILE A 80 -1.85 9.67 -1.90
N ALA A 81 -0.68 9.84 -1.30
CA ALA A 81 0.16 11.03 -1.46
C ALA A 81 1.59 10.63 -1.84
N PRO A 82 1.97 10.71 -3.13
CA PRO A 82 3.36 10.57 -3.54
C PRO A 82 4.16 11.80 -3.11
N GLY A 83 5.37 11.56 -2.61
CA GLY A 83 6.40 12.56 -2.35
C GLY A 83 7.70 12.16 -3.03
N ALA A 84 8.71 13.03 -3.02
CA ALA A 84 10.03 12.62 -3.48
C ALA A 84 10.58 11.52 -2.56
N GLY A 85 10.81 10.32 -3.11
CA GLY A 85 11.35 9.20 -2.35
C GLY A 85 10.36 8.49 -1.42
N SER A 86 9.07 8.83 -1.43
CA SER A 86 8.08 8.18 -0.55
C SER A 86 6.65 8.17 -1.11
N ILE A 87 5.85 7.24 -0.61
CA ILE A 87 4.40 7.18 -0.85
C ILE A 87 3.71 7.05 0.49
N VAL A 88 2.77 7.94 0.79
CA VAL A 88 1.96 7.88 2.01
C VAL A 88 0.55 7.41 1.67
N PHE A 89 0.15 6.28 2.24
CA PHE A 89 -1.21 5.76 2.18
C PHE A 89 -1.93 6.05 3.49
N THR A 90 -3.07 6.72 3.44
CA THR A 90 -3.96 6.90 4.58
C THR A 90 -5.14 5.95 4.42
N LEU A 91 -5.25 4.96 5.31
CA LEU A 91 -6.36 4.01 5.35
C LEU A 91 -7.29 4.39 6.50
N ARG A 92 -8.60 4.40 6.25
CA ARG A 92 -9.62 4.70 7.25
C ARG A 92 -10.49 3.49 7.49
N ASN A 93 -10.63 3.09 8.75
CA ASN A 93 -11.67 2.13 9.12
C ASN A 93 -13.00 2.89 9.23
N SER A 94 -13.90 2.70 8.26
CA SER A 94 -15.21 3.38 8.21
C SER A 94 -16.34 2.52 8.72
N ASP A 95 -16.01 1.44 9.43
CA ASP A 95 -17.01 0.67 10.14
C ASP A 95 -17.75 1.53 11.16
N ALA A 96 -19.03 1.20 11.40
CA ALA A 96 -19.85 1.91 12.37
C ALA A 96 -19.43 1.62 13.81
N ALA A 97 -18.87 0.43 14.10
CA ALA A 97 -18.55 0.02 15.47
C ALA A 97 -17.33 -0.91 15.58
N ALA A 98 -17.06 -1.76 14.59
CA ALA A 98 -16.00 -2.74 14.67
C ALA A 98 -14.62 -2.12 14.39
N ALA A 99 -13.68 -2.37 15.30
CA ALA A 99 -12.27 -2.08 15.04
C ALA A 99 -11.71 -3.07 14.01
N LEU A 100 -10.86 -2.57 13.10
CA LEU A 100 -10.01 -3.41 12.28
C LEU A 100 -9.08 -4.22 13.20
N ASN A 101 -8.94 -5.52 12.96
CA ASN A 101 -8.21 -6.44 13.83
C ASN A 101 -7.33 -7.42 13.03
N GLY A 102 -6.20 -6.95 12.51
CA GLY A 102 -5.28 -7.80 11.75
C GLY A 102 -4.48 -7.04 10.71
N THR A 103 -3.93 -7.77 9.75
CA THR A 103 -3.11 -7.18 8.68
C THR A 103 -3.95 -6.85 7.45
N LEU A 104 -3.47 -5.89 6.67
CA LEU A 104 -3.94 -5.56 5.32
C LEU A 104 -2.77 -5.73 4.35
N VAL A 105 -3.07 -5.97 3.07
CA VAL A 105 -2.07 -6.00 2.01
C VAL A 105 -2.38 -4.90 1.00
N VAL A 106 -1.57 -3.83 1.01
CA VAL A 106 -1.69 -2.69 0.10
C VAL A 106 -0.86 -2.97 -1.14
N SER A 107 -1.49 -3.02 -2.31
CA SER A 107 -0.82 -3.16 -3.61
C SER A 107 -0.77 -1.82 -4.31
N PHE A 108 0.36 -1.46 -4.92
CA PHE A 108 0.51 -0.19 -5.62
C PHE A 108 1.24 -0.32 -6.96
N VAL A 109 0.99 0.64 -7.83
CA VAL A 109 1.76 0.92 -9.04
C VAL A 109 2.02 2.44 -9.15
N VAL A 110 3.23 2.78 -9.55
CA VAL A 110 3.71 4.13 -9.86
C VAL A 110 3.80 4.27 -11.37
N ILE A 111 3.16 5.30 -11.91
CA ILE A 111 3.20 5.70 -13.30
C ILE A 111 3.98 7.02 -13.37
N LYS A 112 5.10 7.00 -14.09
CA LYS A 112 5.98 8.16 -14.22
C LYS A 112 5.32 9.25 -15.05
N ASN A 113 5.46 10.50 -14.61
CA ASN A 113 4.94 11.69 -15.27
C ASN A 113 6.06 12.70 -15.53
#